data_AF-A0A7V3WNN0-F1
#
_entry.id   AF-A0A7V3WNN0-F1
#
_cell.length_a   1.000
_cell.length_b   1.000
_cell.length_c   1.000
_cell.angle_alpha   90.00
_cell.angle_beta   90.00
_cell.angle_gamma   90.00
#
_symmetry.space_group_name_H-M   'P 1'
#
loop_
_entity.id
_entity.type
_entity.pdbx_description
1 polymer ?
#
loop_
_entity_poly.entity_id
_entity_poly.type
_entity_poly.pdbx_seq_one_letter_code
_entity_poly.pdbx_strand_id
1 'polypeptide(L)'
;MKLPSCLLAALATLVCLGGLVLPSLAAFKPVEHPFMLWTRAEAAAIRQRIETEPWARAQYEAMLKETGLGQTFRNLFRFLVMGDESVVEAEKKYLVSLIGNDPRKFKGDAGGGRHYDQYLSVLRYDVLYDRLSEAERRGLEDTFRDFIRHHCEEETLTFTRSSWLPNMQWPRPMTAHLMAVALRD
;
A
#
# COMPACT_ATOMS: atom_id res chain seq x y z
N MET A 1 0.41 -33.50 -72.82
CA MET A 1 1.66 -33.47 -72.00
C MET A 1 1.28 -33.13 -70.57
N LYS A 2 1.80 -33.90 -69.62
CA LYS A 2 1.39 -33.96 -68.21
C LYS A 2 1.85 -32.72 -67.44
N LEU A 3 0.95 -32.08 -66.69
CA LEU A 3 1.35 -31.16 -65.61
C LEU A 3 1.74 -31.99 -64.37
N PRO A 4 2.93 -31.77 -63.77
CA PRO A 4 3.43 -32.59 -62.67
C PRO A 4 2.77 -32.25 -61.32
N SER A 5 2.40 -33.31 -60.62
CA SER A 5 1.70 -33.40 -59.34
C SER A 5 2.57 -33.05 -58.11
N CYS A 6 3.22 -31.89 -58.10
CA CYS A 6 4.09 -31.48 -56.98
C CYS A 6 3.67 -30.16 -56.31
N LEU A 7 2.37 -29.84 -56.30
CA LEU A 7 1.83 -28.59 -55.73
C LEU A 7 0.70 -28.83 -54.72
N LEU A 8 0.76 -29.96 -54.00
CA LEU A 8 -0.24 -30.35 -53.00
C LEU A 8 0.38 -30.81 -51.65
N ALA A 9 1.63 -30.41 -51.39
CA ALA A 9 2.33 -30.71 -50.13
C ALA A 9 2.92 -29.47 -49.44
N ALA A 10 2.36 -28.28 -49.69
CA ALA A 10 2.80 -27.02 -49.07
C ALA A 10 1.64 -26.19 -48.51
N LEU A 11 0.54 -26.83 -48.09
CA LEU A 11 -0.64 -26.18 -47.54
C LEU A 11 -1.22 -26.95 -46.34
N ALA A 12 -0.36 -27.63 -45.57
CA ALA A 12 -0.72 -28.29 -44.32
C ALA A 12 0.29 -28.00 -43.19
N THR A 13 1.00 -26.88 -43.26
CA THR A 13 1.96 -26.44 -42.24
C THR A 13 1.78 -24.95 -41.91
N LEU A 14 0.53 -24.51 -41.77
CA LEU A 14 0.21 -23.14 -41.34
C LEU A 14 -0.96 -23.13 -40.35
N VAL A 15 -0.94 -24.01 -39.34
CA VAL A 15 -1.93 -24.01 -38.24
C VAL A 15 -1.28 -23.99 -36.84
N CYS A 16 0.05 -23.99 -36.70
CA CYS A 16 0.69 -24.17 -35.38
C CYS A 16 1.47 -22.97 -34.81
N LEU A 17 1.36 -21.76 -35.36
CA LEU A 17 2.14 -20.59 -34.86
C LEU A 17 1.31 -19.31 -34.67
N GLY A 18 0.01 -19.45 -34.43
CA GLY A 18 -0.90 -18.33 -34.10
C GLY A 18 -1.33 -18.29 -32.63
N GLY A 19 -0.66 -19.06 -31.75
CA GLY A 19 -0.84 -18.93 -30.32
C GLY A 19 -0.21 -17.62 -29.84
N LEU A 20 -0.93 -16.52 -30.01
CA LEU A 20 -0.75 -15.31 -29.22
C LEU A 20 -0.92 -15.72 -27.76
N VAL A 21 0.16 -16.16 -27.13
CA VAL A 21 0.33 -16.03 -25.69
C VAL A 21 0.46 -14.52 -25.48
N LEU A 22 -0.69 -13.83 -25.48
CA LEU A 22 -0.77 -12.59 -24.74
C LEU A 22 -0.31 -12.99 -23.34
N PRO A 23 0.80 -12.46 -22.82
CA PRO A 23 0.98 -12.55 -21.39
C PRO A 23 -0.31 -11.99 -20.83
N SER A 24 -1.05 -12.83 -20.10
CA SER A 24 -1.99 -12.31 -19.12
C SER A 24 -1.10 -11.44 -18.24
N LEU A 25 -0.98 -10.15 -18.60
CA LEU A 25 -0.84 -9.08 -17.63
C LEU A 25 -1.98 -9.42 -16.69
N ALA A 26 -1.65 -10.14 -15.61
CA ALA A 26 -2.59 -10.46 -14.58
C ALA A 26 -3.03 -9.08 -14.13
N ALA A 27 -4.17 -8.62 -14.66
CA ALA A 27 -4.77 -7.37 -14.25
C ALA A 27 -4.94 -7.57 -12.76
N PHE A 28 -4.11 -6.89 -11.98
CA PHE A 28 -4.16 -7.02 -10.53
C PHE A 28 -5.61 -6.73 -10.17
N LYS A 29 -6.28 -7.72 -9.57
CA LYS A 29 -7.69 -7.57 -9.21
C LYS A 29 -7.81 -6.31 -8.36
N PRO A 30 -8.86 -5.49 -8.57
CA PRO A 30 -9.15 -4.38 -7.68
C PRO A 30 -9.07 -4.87 -6.23
N VAL A 31 -8.23 -4.23 -5.43
CA VAL A 31 -8.01 -4.67 -4.06
C VAL A 31 -9.11 -4.10 -3.19
N GLU A 32 -9.72 -4.97 -2.41
CA GLU A 32 -10.61 -4.52 -1.37
C GLU A 32 -9.77 -4.06 -0.19
N HIS A 33 -9.81 -2.75 0.08
CA HIS A 33 -9.23 -2.15 1.27
C HIS A 33 -10.21 -2.26 2.45
N PRO A 34 -9.74 -2.37 3.71
CA PRO A 34 -8.34 -2.59 4.09
C PRO A 34 -7.90 -4.05 3.95
N PHE A 35 -6.59 -4.27 3.77
CA PHE A 35 -6.00 -5.61 3.71
C PHE A 35 -4.58 -5.71 4.30
N MET A 36 -3.93 -4.59 4.64
CA MET A 36 -2.52 -4.60 5.01
C MET A 36 -2.28 -5.05 6.45
N LEU A 37 -3.09 -4.56 7.39
CA LEU A 37 -3.03 -4.99 8.80
C LEU A 37 -4.18 -5.92 9.15
N TRP A 38 -5.38 -5.56 8.72
CA TRP A 38 -6.61 -6.28 9.00
C TRP A 38 -7.53 -6.18 7.79
N THR A 39 -8.06 -7.31 7.38
CA THR A 39 -9.27 -7.35 6.56
C THR A 39 -10.50 -7.00 7.40
N ARG A 40 -11.62 -6.67 6.75
CA ARG A 40 -12.90 -6.43 7.45
C ARG A 40 -13.37 -7.65 8.26
N ALA A 41 -13.14 -8.85 7.72
CA ALA A 41 -13.49 -10.10 8.40
C ALA A 41 -12.65 -10.29 9.67
N GLU A 42 -11.35 -10.03 9.60
CA GLU A 42 -10.47 -10.09 10.78
C GLU A 42 -10.82 -9.03 11.80
N ALA A 43 -11.10 -7.80 11.36
CA ALA A 43 -11.55 -6.73 12.25
C ALA A 43 -12.85 -7.10 12.99
N ALA A 44 -13.83 -7.68 12.31
CA ALA A 44 -15.06 -8.17 12.91
C ALA A 44 -14.80 -9.30 13.93
N ALA A 45 -13.91 -10.25 13.61
CA ALA A 45 -13.54 -11.33 14.51
C ALA A 45 -12.80 -10.82 15.77
N ILE A 46 -11.93 -9.83 15.62
CA ILE A 46 -11.24 -9.19 16.76
C ILE A 46 -12.25 -8.44 17.63
N ARG A 47 -13.17 -7.67 17.02
CA ARG A 47 -14.25 -6.98 17.73
C ARG A 47 -15.08 -7.96 18.54
N GLN A 48 -15.51 -9.07 17.92
CA GLN A 48 -16.26 -10.10 18.61
C GLN A 48 -15.52 -10.60 19.85
N ARG A 49 -14.22 -10.88 19.74
CA ARG A 49 -13.41 -11.30 20.90
C ARG A 49 -13.37 -10.24 21.99
N ILE A 50 -13.19 -8.96 21.64
CA ILE A 50 -13.21 -7.86 22.62
C ILE A 50 -14.56 -7.77 23.33
N GLU A 51 -15.65 -8.00 22.61
CA GLU A 51 -17.00 -7.94 23.15
C GLU A 51 -17.35 -9.15 24.01
N THR A 52 -16.85 -10.36 23.69
CA THR A 52 -17.23 -11.61 24.39
C THR A 52 -16.22 -12.10 25.43
N GLU A 53 -14.93 -11.84 25.24
CA GLU A 53 -13.87 -12.39 26.09
C GLU A 53 -13.39 -11.37 27.14
N PRO A 54 -13.45 -11.68 28.45
CA PRO A 54 -13.03 -10.74 29.49
C PRO A 54 -11.58 -10.27 29.37
N TRP A 55 -10.67 -11.17 28.97
CA TRP A 55 -9.26 -10.84 28.81
C TRP A 55 -9.03 -9.88 27.63
N ALA A 56 -9.76 -10.03 26.53
CA ALA A 56 -9.62 -9.19 25.35
C ALA A 56 -10.17 -7.79 25.61
N ARG A 57 -11.31 -7.71 26.33
CA ARG A 57 -11.86 -6.44 26.81
C ARG A 57 -10.86 -5.69 27.69
N ALA A 58 -10.25 -6.38 28.66
CA ALA A 58 -9.27 -5.77 29.55
C ALA A 58 -8.04 -5.22 28.78
N GLN A 59 -7.57 -5.93 27.74
CA GLN A 59 -6.49 -5.44 26.88
C GLN A 59 -6.89 -4.20 26.08
N TYR A 60 -8.10 -4.19 25.51
CA TYR A 60 -8.62 -3.01 24.82
C TYR A 60 -8.74 -1.80 25.75
N GLU A 61 -9.29 -1.99 26.95
CA GLU A 61 -9.40 -0.93 27.96
C GLU A 61 -8.03 -0.42 28.45
N ALA A 62 -7.02 -1.29 28.53
CA ALA A 62 -5.64 -0.91 28.84
C ALA A 62 -5.05 -0.05 27.70
N MET A 63 -5.23 -0.48 26.45
CA MET A 63 -4.78 0.26 25.26
C MET A 63 -5.36 1.68 25.21
N LEU A 64 -6.62 1.88 25.61
CA LEU A 64 -7.27 3.20 25.64
C LEU A 64 -6.60 4.19 26.61
N LYS A 65 -5.84 3.70 27.59
CA LYS A 65 -5.13 4.52 28.59
C LYS A 65 -3.71 4.90 28.14
N GLU A 66 -3.20 4.28 27.08
CA GLU A 66 -1.87 4.57 26.57
C GLU A 66 -1.79 5.94 25.90
N THR A 67 -0.70 6.66 26.14
CA THR A 67 -0.41 7.96 25.54
C THR A 67 0.95 7.96 24.85
N GLY A 68 1.12 8.82 23.83
CA GLY A 68 2.41 9.00 23.15
C GLY A 68 2.57 8.10 21.91
N LEU A 69 3.73 7.45 21.78
CA LEU A 69 4.07 6.65 20.60
C LEU A 69 2.98 5.61 20.29
N GLY A 70 2.74 5.36 19.00
CA GLY A 70 1.72 4.41 18.53
C GLY A 70 0.29 4.94 18.47
N GLN A 71 0.05 6.24 18.76
CA GLN A 71 -1.31 6.81 18.75
C GLN A 71 -2.06 6.56 17.45
N THR A 72 -1.40 6.72 16.30
CA THR A 72 -1.98 6.45 14.99
C THR A 72 -2.45 5.01 14.87
N PHE A 73 -1.61 4.04 15.24
CA PHE A 73 -1.97 2.62 15.15
C PHE A 73 -3.19 2.31 16.02
N ARG A 74 -3.22 2.84 17.25
CA ARG A 74 -4.38 2.72 18.15
C ARG A 74 -5.64 3.38 17.57
N ASN A 75 -5.52 4.54 16.93
CA ASN A 75 -6.65 5.22 16.29
C ASN A 75 -7.19 4.40 15.10
N LEU A 76 -6.31 3.91 14.22
CA LEU A 76 -6.72 3.05 13.10
C LEU A 76 -7.40 1.76 13.60
N PHE A 77 -6.87 1.16 14.67
CA PHE A 77 -7.51 0.01 15.32
C PHE A 77 -8.90 0.37 15.88
N ARG A 78 -9.02 1.44 16.66
CA ARG A 78 -10.29 1.90 17.23
C ARG A 78 -11.34 2.14 16.16
N PHE A 79 -10.96 2.78 15.05
CA PHE A 79 -11.86 3.01 13.93
C PHE A 79 -12.25 1.68 13.25
N LEU A 80 -11.28 0.90 12.77
CA LEU A 80 -11.58 -0.27 11.95
C LEU A 80 -12.21 -1.42 12.73
N VAL A 81 -11.69 -1.70 13.93
CA VAL A 81 -12.16 -2.83 14.76
C VAL A 81 -13.37 -2.44 15.57
N MET A 82 -13.33 -1.29 16.25
CA MET A 82 -14.38 -0.91 17.20
C MET A 82 -15.42 0.06 16.62
N GLY A 83 -15.23 0.55 15.38
CA GLY A 83 -16.16 1.49 14.73
C GLY A 83 -16.13 2.89 15.33
N ASP A 84 -15.03 3.28 15.99
CA ASP A 84 -14.90 4.59 16.63
C ASP A 84 -14.63 5.69 15.60
N GLU A 85 -15.68 6.38 15.17
CA GLU A 85 -15.60 7.48 14.17
C GLU A 85 -14.85 8.72 14.70
N SER A 86 -14.69 8.87 16.03
CA SER A 86 -14.14 10.10 16.62
C SER A 86 -12.68 10.38 16.24
N VAL A 87 -11.96 9.35 15.76
CA VAL A 87 -10.54 9.44 15.38
C VAL A 87 -10.32 9.65 13.88
N VAL A 88 -11.36 9.49 13.06
CA VAL A 88 -11.24 9.47 11.59
C VAL A 88 -10.78 10.81 11.04
N GLU A 89 -11.41 11.91 11.46
CA GLU A 89 -11.12 13.24 10.92
C GLU A 89 -9.66 13.66 11.14
N ALA A 90 -9.09 13.38 12.32
CA ALA A 90 -7.70 13.71 12.61
C ALA A 90 -6.72 12.89 11.75
N GLU A 91 -6.96 11.59 11.60
CA GLU A 91 -6.09 10.71 10.81
C GLU A 91 -6.22 10.98 9.31
N LYS A 92 -7.44 11.23 8.83
CA LYS A 92 -7.71 11.64 7.44
C LYS A 92 -7.04 12.97 7.13
N LYS A 93 -7.22 13.98 7.98
CA LYS A 93 -6.62 15.32 7.80
C LYS A 93 -5.10 15.23 7.66
N TYR A 94 -4.45 14.40 8.48
CA TYR A 94 -3.01 14.19 8.37
C TYR A 94 -2.65 13.51 7.04
N LEU A 95 -3.34 12.44 6.67
CA LEU A 95 -3.09 11.71 5.41
C LEU A 95 -3.21 12.63 4.20
N VAL A 96 -4.30 13.38 4.07
CA VAL A 96 -4.55 14.26 2.91
C VAL A 96 -3.58 15.43 2.85
N SER A 97 -2.97 15.84 3.97
CA SER A 97 -1.93 16.87 3.99
C SER A 97 -0.64 16.45 3.26
N LEU A 98 -0.49 15.16 2.94
CA LEU A 98 0.65 14.63 2.21
C LEU A 98 0.55 14.85 0.69
N ILE A 99 -0.64 15.18 0.17
CA ILE A 99 -0.87 15.32 -1.27
C ILE A 99 0.05 16.41 -1.85
N GLY A 100 0.81 16.04 -2.87
CA GLY A 100 1.74 16.95 -3.56
C GLY A 100 3.06 17.19 -2.82
N ASN A 101 3.35 16.43 -1.76
CA ASN A 101 4.69 16.43 -1.16
C ASN A 101 5.72 15.91 -2.17
N ASP A 102 6.86 16.61 -2.24
CA ASP A 102 7.94 16.31 -3.17
C ASP A 102 9.02 15.47 -2.43
N PRO A 103 9.22 14.18 -2.80
CA PRO A 103 10.17 13.29 -2.14
C PRO A 103 11.63 13.76 -2.28
N ARG A 104 11.91 14.65 -3.25
CA ARG A 104 13.25 15.19 -3.53
C ARG A 104 13.58 16.42 -2.68
N LYS A 105 12.58 17.02 -2.03
CA LYS A 105 12.76 18.23 -1.21
C LYS A 105 12.70 17.91 0.27
N PHE A 106 13.86 17.90 0.90
CA PHE A 106 13.94 17.89 2.36
C PHE A 106 13.50 19.26 2.91
N LYS A 107 12.25 19.37 3.38
CA LYS A 107 11.76 20.58 4.06
C LYS A 107 12.15 20.62 5.55
N GLY A 108 13.45 20.55 5.83
CA GLY A 108 14.04 20.82 7.15
C GLY A 108 13.65 19.88 8.31
N ASP A 109 14.17 20.23 9.49
CA ASP A 109 14.11 19.42 10.73
C ASP A 109 12.72 19.40 11.41
N ALA A 110 11.73 20.10 10.84
CA ALA A 110 10.36 20.19 11.36
C ALA A 110 9.30 19.74 10.35
N GLY A 111 9.65 18.81 9.47
CA GLY A 111 8.68 17.76 9.18
C GLY A 111 8.00 17.72 7.81
N GLY A 112 8.69 18.08 6.73
CA GLY A 112 8.18 17.77 5.38
C GLY A 112 8.79 16.54 4.70
N GLY A 113 10.07 16.24 4.94
CA GLY A 113 10.74 15.08 4.33
C GLY A 113 10.60 13.78 5.13
N ARG A 114 10.66 13.87 6.48
CA ARG A 114 10.64 12.72 7.42
C ARG A 114 9.26 12.27 7.91
N HIS A 115 8.19 12.91 7.41
CA HIS A 115 6.81 12.50 7.72
C HIS A 115 6.15 11.74 6.60
N TYR A 116 6.82 11.68 5.46
CA TYR A 116 6.31 11.06 4.25
C TYR A 116 6.92 9.68 4.02
N ASP A 117 8.12 9.46 4.56
CA ASP A 117 8.84 8.18 4.66
C ASP A 117 8.44 7.31 5.87
N GLN A 118 7.22 7.51 6.40
CA GLN A 118 6.65 6.65 7.43
C GLN A 118 5.57 5.73 6.87
N TYR A 119 5.76 4.45 7.12
CA TYR A 119 4.80 3.39 6.79
C TYR A 119 3.38 3.63 7.35
N LEU A 120 3.25 4.41 8.44
CA LEU A 120 1.95 4.74 9.03
C LEU A 120 1.02 5.47 8.07
N SER A 121 1.55 6.27 7.13
CA SER A 121 0.72 6.94 6.11
C SER A 121 0.11 5.95 5.13
N VAL A 122 0.82 4.87 4.83
CA VAL A 122 0.31 3.77 4.00
C VAL A 122 -0.81 3.02 4.73
N LEU A 123 -0.62 2.78 6.02
CA LEU A 123 -1.65 2.15 6.86
C LEU A 123 -2.91 3.02 6.99
N ARG A 124 -2.76 4.34 7.09
CA ARG A 124 -3.90 5.26 7.03
C ARG A 124 -4.64 5.15 5.71
N TYR A 125 -3.92 5.12 4.59
CA TYR A 125 -4.53 5.00 3.26
C TYR A 125 -5.36 3.72 3.14
N ASP A 126 -4.80 2.59 3.54
CA ASP A 126 -5.48 1.29 3.50
C ASP A 126 -6.73 1.28 4.40
N VAL A 127 -6.61 1.72 5.65
CA VAL A 127 -7.72 1.70 6.63
C VAL A 127 -8.81 2.73 6.31
N LEU A 128 -8.44 3.91 5.81
CA LEU A 128 -9.37 5.01 5.55
C LEU A 128 -9.83 5.08 4.09
N TYR A 129 -9.52 4.09 3.25
CA TYR A 129 -9.75 4.12 1.80
C TYR A 129 -11.17 4.55 1.41
N ASP A 130 -12.20 4.04 2.10
CA ASP A 130 -13.61 4.37 1.84
C ASP A 130 -14.04 5.74 2.38
N ARG A 131 -13.22 6.35 3.26
CA ARG A 131 -13.45 7.69 3.81
C ARG A 131 -12.79 8.78 2.95
N LEU A 132 -11.98 8.39 1.98
CA LEU A 132 -11.36 9.28 1.01
C LEU A 132 -12.31 9.50 -0.17
N SER A 133 -12.46 10.75 -0.58
CA SER A 133 -13.04 11.08 -1.87
C SER A 133 -12.14 10.58 -3.00
N GLU A 134 -12.70 10.44 -4.20
CA GLU A 134 -11.96 10.00 -5.37
C GLU A 134 -10.78 10.94 -5.71
N ALA A 135 -10.96 12.25 -5.52
CA ALA A 135 -9.90 13.24 -5.71
C ALA A 135 -8.78 13.11 -4.67
N GLU A 136 -9.13 12.88 -3.40
CA GLU A 136 -8.14 12.62 -2.34
C GLU A 136 -7.37 11.33 -2.61
N ARG A 137 -8.06 10.25 -3.03
CA ARG A 137 -7.40 8.98 -3.41
C ARG A 137 -6.40 9.20 -4.53
N ARG A 138 -6.82 9.78 -5.66
CA ARG A 138 -5.90 10.09 -6.77
C ARG A 138 -4.71 10.93 -6.34
N GLY A 139 -4.94 12.01 -5.59
CA GLY A 139 -3.85 12.85 -5.11
C GLY A 139 -2.84 12.10 -4.24
N LEU A 140 -3.31 11.19 -3.39
CA LEU A 140 -2.45 10.34 -2.56
C LEU A 140 -1.70 9.29 -3.39
N GLU A 141 -2.37 8.64 -4.34
CA GLU A 141 -1.77 7.67 -5.24
C GLU A 141 -0.66 8.31 -6.09
N ASP A 142 -0.92 9.48 -6.68
CA ASP A 142 0.08 10.22 -7.46
C ASP A 142 1.29 10.61 -6.61
N THR A 143 1.03 11.04 -5.37
CA THR A 143 2.10 11.35 -4.41
C THR A 143 2.91 10.09 -4.10
N PHE A 144 2.26 8.98 -3.70
CA PHE A 144 2.90 7.70 -3.39
C PHE A 144 3.73 7.17 -4.56
N ARG A 145 3.23 7.25 -5.79
CA ARG A 145 3.96 6.88 -7.01
C ARG A 145 5.21 7.72 -7.23
N ASP A 146 5.14 9.02 -6.94
CA ASP A 146 6.32 9.89 -7.03
C ASP A 146 7.41 9.49 -6.01
N PHE A 147 7.03 9.10 -4.80
CA PHE A 147 7.97 8.58 -3.81
C PHE A 147 8.55 7.22 -4.18
N ILE A 148 7.71 6.31 -4.66
CA ILE A 148 8.16 5.00 -5.15
C ILE A 148 9.19 5.19 -6.25
N ARG A 149 8.87 5.99 -7.28
CA ARG A 149 9.80 6.30 -8.37
C ARG A 149 11.09 6.92 -7.84
N HIS A 150 10.99 7.94 -7.00
CA HIS A 150 12.17 8.60 -6.44
C HIS A 150 13.08 7.59 -5.71
N HIS A 151 12.51 6.75 -4.86
CA HIS A 151 13.29 5.89 -4.00
C HIS A 151 13.77 4.60 -4.68
N CYS A 152 12.98 4.03 -5.60
CA CYS A 152 13.31 2.79 -6.28
C CYS A 152 14.09 2.99 -7.60
N GLU A 153 13.96 4.15 -8.25
CA GLU A 153 14.53 4.39 -9.59
C GLU A 153 15.56 5.54 -9.63
N GLU A 154 15.31 6.64 -8.91
CA GLU A 154 16.14 7.85 -9.00
C GLU A 154 17.25 7.91 -7.94
N GLU A 155 17.01 7.40 -6.74
CA GLU A 155 17.95 7.52 -5.62
C GLU A 155 19.15 6.59 -5.83
N THR A 156 20.32 7.18 -6.10
CA THR A 156 21.57 6.44 -6.38
C THR A 156 22.39 6.15 -5.11
N LEU A 157 21.78 6.24 -3.92
CA LEU A 157 22.50 6.00 -2.67
C LEU A 157 22.99 4.55 -2.64
N THR A 158 24.32 4.38 -2.60
CA THR A 158 24.92 3.06 -2.50
C THR A 158 24.94 2.64 -1.03
N PHE A 159 24.05 1.70 -0.68
CA PHE A 159 24.04 1.09 0.65
C PHE A 159 25.20 0.09 0.76
N THR A 160 26.09 0.33 1.72
CA THR A 160 27.21 -0.59 2.02
C THR A 160 26.91 -1.37 3.30
N ARG A 161 27.75 -2.36 3.65
CA ARG A 161 27.62 -3.13 4.91
C ARG A 161 27.71 -2.26 6.17
N SER A 162 28.31 -1.07 6.11
CA SER A 162 28.37 -0.11 7.23
C SER A 162 27.27 0.94 7.20
N SER A 163 26.49 1.02 6.13
CA SER A 163 25.31 1.91 6.04
C SER A 163 24.14 1.40 6.90
N TRP A 164 24.27 0.25 7.57
CA TRP A 164 23.21 -0.41 8.33
C TRP A 164 22.98 0.24 9.70
N LEU A 165 22.58 1.51 9.73
CA LEU A 165 21.77 2.03 10.83
C LEU A 165 20.31 1.77 10.44
N PRO A 166 19.72 0.62 10.85
CA PRO A 166 18.43 0.18 10.31
C PRO A 166 17.32 1.18 10.67
N ASN A 167 17.47 1.91 11.76
CA ASN A 167 16.53 2.96 12.17
C ASN A 167 16.58 4.23 11.31
N MET A 168 17.68 4.51 10.59
CA MET A 168 17.80 5.74 9.80
C MET A 168 17.55 5.52 8.32
N GLN A 169 17.91 4.35 7.78
CA GLN A 169 17.90 4.13 6.34
C GLN A 169 16.77 3.21 5.88
N TRP A 170 16.35 2.25 6.70
CA TRP A 170 15.33 1.26 6.36
C TRP A 170 13.89 1.81 6.24
N PRO A 171 13.47 2.87 6.97
CA PRO A 171 12.09 3.34 6.88
C PRO A 171 11.67 3.80 5.49
N ARG A 172 12.59 4.41 4.72
CA ARG A 172 12.34 4.94 3.37
C ARG A 172 12.07 3.81 2.35
N PRO A 173 12.96 2.81 2.17
CA PRO A 173 12.70 1.66 1.30
C PRO A 173 11.45 0.89 1.68
N MET A 174 11.26 0.62 2.98
CA MET A 174 10.07 -0.09 3.43
C MET A 174 8.80 0.68 3.14
N THR A 175 8.80 2.00 3.34
CA THR A 175 7.64 2.84 3.03
C THR A 175 7.33 2.83 1.55
N ALA A 176 8.34 2.93 0.67
CA ALA A 176 8.13 2.83 -0.78
C ALA A 176 7.52 1.47 -1.17
N HIS A 177 8.05 0.37 -0.64
CA HIS A 177 7.51 -0.96 -0.91
C HIS A 177 6.10 -1.15 -0.35
N LEU A 178 5.80 -0.61 0.83
CA LEU A 178 4.45 -0.65 1.40
C LEU A 178 3.47 0.19 0.57
N MET A 179 3.89 1.37 0.10
CA MET A 179 3.11 2.16 -0.85
C MET A 179 2.81 1.36 -2.11
N ALA A 180 3.81 0.72 -2.72
CA ALA A 180 3.63 -0.13 -3.90
C ALA A 180 2.64 -1.27 -3.61
N VAL A 181 2.73 -1.93 -2.46
CA VAL A 181 1.77 -2.96 -2.03
C VAL A 181 0.35 -2.39 -1.92
N ALA A 182 0.18 -1.22 -1.29
CA ALA A 182 -1.11 -0.57 -1.13
C ALA A 182 -1.72 -0.15 -2.47
N LEU A 183 -0.89 0.19 -3.47
CA LEU A 183 -1.32 0.58 -4.81
C LEU A 183 -1.45 -0.59 -5.80
N ARG A 184 -0.80 -1.73 -5.51
CA ARG A 184 -0.55 -2.83 -6.47
C ARG A 184 0.26 -2.41 -7.70
N ASP A 185 1.21 -1.51 -7.49
CA ASP A 185 2.19 -1.11 -8.50
C ASP A 185 3.39 -2.08 -8.55
#